data_AF-A0A7J7VGD1-F1
#
_entry.id   AF-A0A7J7VGD1-F1
#
_cell.length_a   1.000
_cell.length_b   1.000
_cell.length_c   1.000
_cell.angle_alpha   90.00
_cell.angle_beta   90.00
_cell.angle_gamma   90.00
#
_symmetry.space_group_name_H-M   'P 1'
#
loop_
_entity.id
_entity.type
_entity.pdbx_description
1 polymer ?
#
loop_
_entity_poly.entity_id
_entity_poly.type
_entity_poly.pdbx_seq_one_letter_code
_entity_poly.pdbx_strand_id
1 'polypeptide(L)'
;MLTSLDYLDNHFVQPRLENLFSRSRWKEQYKERVGSYSDVNISPKNAKDCSCQACGLHRHCAYLVSLSGKQYNPRTMKTDDFMPWDKQEFFIGRICANRTRVYHKLKHFKFKLYQECCSIVNTEKLEDEEVKETVERIFNHSKENGWIKKKYGLLQRYLNDADYFQDEKFAM
;
A
#
# COMPACT_ATOMS: atom_id res chain seq x y z
N MET A 1 -20.65 -9.15 1.12
CA MET A 1 -19.26 -8.93 0.64
C MET A 1 -18.84 -7.47 0.72
N LEU A 2 -19.57 -6.52 0.11
CA LEU A 2 -19.23 -5.09 0.20
C LEU A 2 -19.16 -4.57 1.64
N THR A 3 -20.09 -4.98 2.50
CA THR A 3 -20.10 -4.66 3.94
C THR A 3 -18.91 -5.24 4.71
N SER A 4 -18.45 -6.44 4.35
CA SER A 4 -17.30 -7.08 5.00
C SER A 4 -15.97 -6.42 4.61
N LEU A 5 -15.87 -5.94 3.36
CA LEU A 5 -14.71 -5.17 2.90
C LEU A 5 -14.69 -3.78 3.51
N ASP A 6 -15.85 -3.12 3.56
CA ASP A 6 -16.00 -1.82 4.22
C ASP A 6 -15.66 -1.91 5.72
N TYR A 7 -16.06 -3.01 6.38
CA TYR A 7 -15.68 -3.27 7.76
C TYR A 7 -14.17 -3.43 7.93
N LEU A 8 -13.51 -4.21 7.05
CA LEU A 8 -12.05 -4.35 7.06
C LEU A 8 -11.35 -2.99 6.94
N ASP A 9 -11.78 -2.21 5.95
CA ASP A 9 -11.21 -0.90 5.66
C ASP A 9 -11.40 0.06 6.85
N ASN A 10 -12.63 0.19 7.34
CA ASN A 10 -12.96 1.22 8.34
C ASN A 10 -12.48 0.86 9.75
N HIS A 11 -12.43 -0.42 10.12
CA HIS A 11 -12.09 -0.83 11.49
C HIS A 11 -10.62 -1.23 11.67
N PHE A 12 -9.97 -1.78 10.64
CA PHE A 12 -8.60 -2.27 10.77
C PHE A 12 -7.60 -1.39 10.03
N VAL A 13 -7.90 -0.99 8.80
CA VAL A 13 -6.95 -0.30 7.93
C VAL A 13 -6.93 1.20 8.23
N GLN A 14 -8.08 1.86 8.13
CA GLN A 14 -8.22 3.31 8.19
C GLN A 14 -7.68 3.93 9.50
N PRO A 15 -7.95 3.39 10.70
CA PRO A 15 -7.45 3.98 11.94
C PRO A 15 -5.91 3.97 12.01
N ARG A 16 -5.27 2.94 11.43
CA ARG A 16 -3.80 2.82 11.38
C ARG A 16 -3.19 3.77 10.36
N LEU A 17 -3.85 3.97 9.22
CA LEU A 17 -3.43 4.98 8.23
C LEU A 17 -3.50 6.40 8.81
N GLU A 18 -4.59 6.72 9.52
CA GLU A 18 -4.76 8.00 10.21
C GLU A 18 -3.75 8.18 11.34
N ASN A 19 -3.43 7.12 12.08
CA ASN A 19 -2.39 7.14 13.10
C ASN A 19 -1.00 7.40 12.50
N LEU A 20 -0.67 6.73 11.38
CA LEU A 20 0.58 6.97 10.63
C LEU A 20 0.68 8.42 10.14
N PHE A 21 -0.41 8.99 9.62
CA PHE A 21 -0.44 10.38 9.18
C PHE A 21 -0.34 11.39 10.32
N SER A 22 -1.09 11.21 11.40
CA SER A 22 -1.11 12.13 12.54
C SER A 22 0.23 12.17 13.30
N ARG A 23 0.90 11.02 13.43
CA ARG A 23 2.22 10.92 14.07
C ARG A 23 3.39 11.19 13.12
N SER A 24 3.10 11.47 11.85
CA SER A 24 4.10 11.88 10.86
C SER A 24 4.10 13.37 10.66
N ARG A 25 5.29 13.98 10.67
CA ARG A 25 5.50 15.38 10.24
C ARG A 25 5.42 15.56 8.72
N TRP A 26 4.78 14.66 8.00
CA TRP A 26 4.70 14.72 6.55
C TRP A 26 3.90 15.93 6.10
N LYS A 27 4.41 16.63 5.09
CA LYS A 27 3.69 17.69 4.40
C LYS A 27 2.44 17.12 3.74
N GLU A 28 1.37 17.90 3.68
CA GLU A 28 0.10 17.46 3.07
C GLU A 28 0.29 16.98 1.62
N GLN A 29 1.09 17.71 0.83
CA GLN A 29 1.42 17.28 -0.54
C GLN A 29 2.05 15.88 -0.56
N TYR A 30 2.93 15.54 0.39
CA TYR A 30 3.55 14.22 0.43
C TYR A 30 2.54 13.14 0.82
N LYS A 31 1.66 13.41 1.80
CA LYS A 31 0.57 12.51 2.21
C LYS A 31 -0.35 12.18 1.03
N GLU A 32 -0.75 13.20 0.28
CA GLU A 32 -1.59 13.07 -0.90
C GLU A 32 -0.93 12.15 -1.94
N ARG A 33 0.33 12.44 -2.33
CA ARG A 33 1.02 11.62 -3.33
C ARG A 33 1.18 10.18 -2.86
N VAL A 34 1.64 9.94 -1.64
CA VAL A 34 1.80 8.57 -1.11
C VAL A 34 0.47 7.81 -1.04
N GLY A 35 -0.66 8.51 -0.87
CA GLY A 35 -1.99 7.90 -0.88
C GLY A 35 -2.57 7.60 -2.26
N SER A 36 -2.12 8.33 -3.30
CA SER A 36 -2.70 8.26 -4.65
C SER A 36 -2.01 7.23 -5.57
N TYR A 37 -0.68 7.09 -5.48
CA TYR A 37 0.05 6.16 -6.35
C TYR A 37 0.06 4.75 -5.78
N SER A 38 -0.41 3.78 -6.56
CA SER A 38 -0.56 2.38 -6.14
C SER A 38 0.76 1.62 -5.98
N ASP A 39 1.88 2.14 -6.48
CA ASP A 39 3.21 1.55 -6.39
C ASP A 39 4.25 2.47 -5.77
N VAL A 40 5.16 1.86 -5.02
CA VAL A 40 6.29 2.53 -4.38
C VAL A 40 7.56 1.72 -4.56
N ASN A 41 8.65 2.40 -4.92
CA ASN A 41 10.00 1.89 -4.83
C ASN A 41 10.80 2.76 -3.86
N ILE A 42 11.51 2.13 -2.92
CA ILE A 42 12.34 2.83 -1.94
C ILE A 42 13.75 2.28 -2.04
N SER A 43 14.65 3.09 -2.60
CA SER A 43 16.04 2.71 -2.83
C SER A 43 17.01 3.57 -1.99
N PRO A 44 18.06 2.97 -1.42
CA PRO A 44 19.13 3.75 -0.80
C PRO A 44 19.91 4.54 -1.87
N LYS A 45 20.40 5.72 -1.50
CA LYS A 45 21.27 6.57 -2.31
C LYS A 45 22.36 7.17 -1.42
N ASN A 46 23.31 7.87 -2.05
CA ASN A 46 24.34 8.62 -1.34
C ASN A 46 23.70 9.58 -0.35
N ALA A 47 24.04 9.38 0.91
CA ALA A 47 23.43 10.13 1.98
C ALA A 47 23.98 11.56 2.02
N LYS A 48 23.09 12.52 2.28
CA LYS A 48 23.44 13.94 2.41
C LYS A 48 22.55 14.61 3.43
N ASP A 49 23.10 15.59 4.12
CA ASP A 49 22.33 16.42 5.02
C ASP A 49 21.58 17.46 4.21
N CYS A 50 20.25 17.32 4.18
CA CYS A 50 19.37 18.21 3.45
C CYS A 50 17.97 18.22 4.08
N SER A 51 17.12 19.13 3.62
CA SER A 51 15.72 19.15 4.01
C SER A 51 14.99 17.93 3.42
N CYS A 52 14.46 17.08 4.29
CA CYS A 52 13.72 15.89 3.89
C CYS A 52 12.46 16.27 3.12
N GLN A 53 12.30 15.80 1.88
CA GLN A 53 11.18 16.22 1.04
C GLN A 53 9.81 15.78 1.56
N ALA A 54 9.75 14.72 2.37
CA ALA A 54 8.51 14.28 3.03
C ALA A 54 8.07 15.20 4.19
N CYS A 55 8.97 15.56 5.11
CA CYS A 55 8.61 16.25 6.36
C CYS A 55 9.17 17.68 6.49
N GLY A 56 9.96 18.16 5.54
CA GLY A 56 10.61 19.48 5.54
C GLY A 56 11.80 19.64 6.48
N LEU A 57 11.95 18.80 7.50
CA LEU A 57 13.05 18.89 8.47
C LEU A 57 14.42 18.59 7.86
N HIS A 58 15.43 19.37 8.24
CA HIS A 58 16.84 19.12 7.88
C HIS A 58 17.38 17.89 8.62
N ARG A 59 17.85 16.90 7.88
CA ARG A 59 18.34 15.61 8.43
C ARG A 59 19.20 14.88 7.42
N HIS A 60 19.87 13.83 7.89
CA HIS A 60 20.59 12.90 7.04
C HIS A 60 19.63 12.10 6.15
N CYS A 61 19.48 12.54 4.90
CA CYS A 61 18.62 11.91 3.91
C CYS A 61 19.44 10.91 3.10
N ALA A 62 18.91 9.71 2.90
CA ALA A 62 19.65 8.60 2.30
C ALA A 62 18.77 7.70 1.40
N TYR A 63 17.50 8.03 1.23
CA TYR A 63 16.55 7.21 0.50
C TYR A 63 15.85 8.01 -0.59
N LEU A 64 15.79 7.45 -1.80
CA LEU A 64 14.94 7.93 -2.86
C LEU A 64 13.67 7.07 -2.90
N VAL A 65 12.53 7.72 -2.67
CA VAL A 65 11.20 7.13 -2.84
C VAL A 65 10.68 7.54 -4.22
N SER A 66 10.43 6.56 -5.07
CA SER A 66 9.75 6.74 -6.35
C SER A 66 8.32 6.20 -6.23
N LEU A 67 7.33 7.05 -6.43
CA LEU A 67 5.91 6.71 -6.49
C LEU A 67 5.47 6.63 -7.95
N SER A 68 4.70 5.60 -8.28
CA SER A 68 4.23 5.33 -9.64
C SER A 68 2.97 4.46 -9.61
N GLY A 69 2.48 4.08 -10.79
CA GLY A 69 1.33 3.21 -10.92
C GLY A 69 0.03 4.01 -11.01
N LYS A 70 -1.02 3.34 -11.50
CA LYS A 70 -2.30 3.99 -11.79
C LYS A 70 -3.02 4.38 -10.50
N GLN A 71 -3.70 5.52 -10.55
CA GLN A 71 -4.71 5.85 -9.54
C GLN A 71 -5.89 4.88 -9.68
N TYR A 72 -6.61 4.67 -8.60
CA TYR A 72 -7.76 3.77 -8.61
C TYR A 72 -8.84 4.26 -7.66
N ASN A 73 -10.09 3.92 -7.98
CA ASN A 73 -11.20 4.18 -7.08
C ASN A 73 -11.19 3.17 -5.93
N PRO A 74 -11.07 3.59 -4.66
CA PRO A 74 -10.93 2.69 -3.53
C PRO A 74 -12.20 1.87 -3.22
N ARG A 75 -13.35 2.20 -3.81
CA ARG A 75 -14.60 1.44 -3.69
C ARG A 75 -14.75 0.42 -4.81
N THR A 76 -14.44 0.79 -6.06
CA THR A 76 -14.67 -0.08 -7.23
C THR A 76 -13.42 -0.82 -7.71
N MET A 77 -12.23 -0.48 -7.21
CA MET A 77 -10.91 -0.96 -7.66
C MET A 77 -10.60 -0.69 -9.14
N LYS A 78 -11.44 0.08 -9.84
CA LYS A 78 -11.18 0.47 -11.22
C LYS A 78 -10.02 1.45 -11.26
N THR A 79 -9.05 1.17 -12.10
CA THR A 79 -7.93 2.07 -12.37
C THR A 79 -8.39 3.21 -13.27
N ASP A 80 -7.84 4.39 -13.03
CA ASP A 80 -7.91 5.50 -13.96
C ASP A 80 -6.69 5.42 -14.90
N ASP A 81 -6.93 5.67 -16.19
CA ASP A 81 -5.91 5.74 -17.23
C ASP A 81 -5.37 7.17 -17.41
N PHE A 82 -5.78 8.11 -16.55
CA PHE A 82 -5.22 9.45 -16.50
C PHE A 82 -3.75 9.41 -16.03
N MET A 83 -2.83 9.80 -16.94
CA MET A 83 -1.38 9.88 -16.72
C MET A 83 -0.75 8.59 -16.15
N PRO A 84 -0.82 7.45 -16.86
CA PRO A 84 -0.41 6.14 -16.32
C PRO A 84 1.10 6.00 -16.12
N TRP A 85 1.87 6.90 -16.74
CA TRP A 85 3.34 6.95 -16.67
C TRP A 85 3.85 8.02 -15.69
N ASP A 86 2.95 8.70 -14.97
CA ASP A 86 3.36 9.70 -13.99
C ASP A 86 4.17 9.04 -12.87
N LYS A 87 5.25 9.72 -12.50
CA LYS A 87 6.23 9.25 -11.55
C LYS A 87 6.71 10.41 -10.71
N GLN A 88 6.66 10.25 -9.40
CA GLN A 88 7.07 11.26 -8.44
C GLN A 88 8.22 10.76 -7.60
N GLU A 89 9.27 11.57 -7.45
CA GLU A 89 10.47 11.17 -6.71
C GLU A 89 10.75 12.10 -5.53
N PHE A 90 11.04 11.50 -4.38
CA PHE A 90 11.29 12.21 -3.12
C PHE A 90 12.52 11.64 -2.44
N PHE A 91 13.49 12.51 -2.20
CA PHE A 91 14.67 12.22 -1.40
C PHE A 91 14.43 12.54 0.07
N ILE A 92 14.50 11.52 0.91
CA ILE A 92 13.99 11.57 2.29
C ILE A 92 14.90 10.85 3.29
N GLY A 93 14.69 11.16 4.57
CA GLY A 93 15.35 10.50 5.69
C GLY A 93 14.79 9.11 5.98
N ARG A 94 15.57 8.29 6.68
CA ARG A 94 15.25 6.90 7.05
C ARG A 94 13.89 6.74 7.73
N ILE A 95 13.55 7.63 8.66
CA ILE A 95 12.27 7.58 9.40
C ILE A 95 11.09 7.74 8.44
N CYS A 96 11.14 8.74 7.55
CA CYS A 96 10.10 8.95 6.56
C CYS A 96 10.02 7.78 5.58
N ALA A 97 11.15 7.25 5.10
CA ALA A 97 11.17 6.09 4.21
C ALA A 97 10.52 4.84 4.82
N ASN A 98 10.80 4.56 6.10
CA ASN A 98 10.17 3.45 6.81
C ASN A 98 8.67 3.64 6.96
N ARG A 99 8.23 4.85 7.37
CA ARG A 99 6.80 5.17 7.49
C ARG A 99 6.08 5.07 6.14
N THR A 100 6.71 5.55 5.05
CA THR A 100 6.15 5.43 3.69
C THR A 100 5.97 3.98 3.30
N ARG A 101 6.94 3.12 3.63
CA ARG A 101 6.85 1.68 3.37
C ARG A 101 5.65 1.04 4.08
N VAL A 102 5.49 1.32 5.36
CA VAL A 102 4.40 0.75 6.18
C VAL A 102 3.04 1.27 5.71
N TYR A 103 2.92 2.59 5.55
CA TYR A 103 1.70 3.21 5.06
C TYR A 103 1.28 2.64 3.71
N HIS A 104 2.20 2.57 2.75
CA HIS A 104 1.90 2.16 1.38
C HIS A 104 1.49 0.69 1.29
N LYS A 105 2.20 -0.19 2.02
CA LYS A 105 1.84 -1.60 2.16
C LYS A 105 0.40 -1.79 2.63
N LEU A 106 -0.02 -1.01 3.61
CA LEU A 106 -1.36 -1.11 4.20
C LEU A 106 -2.42 -0.44 3.32
N LYS A 107 -2.18 0.79 2.86
CA LYS A 107 -3.09 1.58 2.02
C LYS A 107 -3.49 0.87 0.74
N HIS A 108 -2.53 0.22 0.09
CA HIS A 108 -2.73 -0.41 -1.22
C HIS A 108 -2.89 -1.93 -1.14
N PHE A 109 -2.92 -2.53 0.05
CA PHE A 109 -3.06 -3.98 0.22
C PHE A 109 -4.30 -4.53 -0.51
N LYS A 110 -5.47 -3.93 -0.24
CA LYS A 110 -6.74 -4.35 -0.82
C LYS A 110 -6.73 -4.29 -2.35
N PHE A 111 -6.18 -3.20 -2.90
CA PHE A 111 -6.08 -3.01 -4.35
C PHE A 111 -5.16 -4.05 -5.00
N LYS A 112 -3.98 -4.29 -4.42
CA LYS A 112 -3.04 -5.30 -4.93
C LYS A 112 -3.61 -6.71 -4.82
N LEU A 113 -4.31 -7.02 -3.73
CA LEU A 113 -5.02 -8.29 -3.58
C LEU A 113 -6.08 -8.47 -4.67
N TYR A 114 -6.86 -7.43 -4.96
CA TYR A 114 -7.86 -7.45 -6.03
C TYR A 114 -7.20 -7.71 -7.40
N GLN A 115 -6.12 -7.01 -7.73
CA GLN A 115 -5.40 -7.21 -8.99
C GLN A 115 -4.89 -8.64 -9.13
N GLU A 116 -4.31 -9.20 -8.06
CA GLU A 116 -3.85 -10.59 -8.06
C GLU A 116 -5.01 -11.58 -8.26
N CYS A 117 -6.16 -11.37 -7.61
CA CYS A 117 -7.35 -12.18 -7.85
C CYS A 117 -7.80 -12.11 -9.31
N CYS A 118 -7.84 -10.91 -9.91
CA CYS A 118 -8.17 -10.75 -11.32
C CYS A 118 -7.18 -11.49 -12.23
N SER A 119 -5.88 -11.44 -11.93
CA SER A 119 -4.87 -12.20 -12.69
C SER A 119 -5.11 -13.71 -12.60
N ILE A 120 -5.38 -14.25 -11.41
CA ILE A 120 -5.69 -15.68 -11.22
C ILE A 120 -6.92 -16.07 -12.04
N VAL A 121 -8.00 -15.30 -11.93
CA VAL A 121 -9.23 -15.55 -12.70
C VAL A 121 -8.95 -15.51 -14.19
N ASN A 122 -8.22 -14.52 -14.69
CA ASN A 122 -7.92 -14.42 -16.13
C ASN A 122 -7.03 -15.56 -16.65
N THR A 123 -6.18 -16.15 -15.81
CA THR A 123 -5.32 -17.28 -16.19
C THR A 123 -6.05 -18.62 -16.10
N GLU A 124 -6.95 -18.79 -15.14
CA GLU A 124 -7.61 -20.07 -14.88
C GLU A 124 -9.03 -20.17 -15.46
N LYS A 125 -9.55 -19.11 -16.09
CA LYS A 125 -10.89 -19.10 -16.69
C LYS A 125 -10.95 -20.08 -17.87
N LEU A 126 -11.92 -20.98 -17.81
CA LEU A 126 -12.28 -21.87 -18.90
C LEU A 126 -13.44 -21.25 -19.69
N GLU A 127 -13.46 -21.40 -21.03
CA GLU A 127 -14.43 -20.71 -21.90
C GLU A 127 -15.87 -21.17 -21.67
N ASP A 128 -16.07 -22.42 -21.26
CA ASP A 128 -17.40 -23.06 -21.12
C ASP A 128 -17.85 -23.28 -19.66
N GLU A 129 -17.11 -22.80 -18.66
CA GLU A 129 -17.42 -22.98 -17.24
C GLU A 129 -18.32 -21.85 -16.71
N GLU A 130 -19.34 -22.16 -15.91
CA GLU A 130 -20.17 -21.14 -15.28
C GLU A 130 -19.32 -20.29 -14.33
N VAL A 131 -19.63 -18.98 -14.21
CA VAL A 131 -18.90 -18.06 -13.32
C VAL A 131 -18.83 -18.58 -11.89
N LYS A 132 -19.92 -19.18 -11.40
CA LYS A 132 -19.99 -19.72 -10.05
C LYS A 132 -19.02 -20.89 -9.86
N GLU A 133 -19.00 -21.84 -10.79
CA GLU A 133 -18.11 -23.01 -10.75
C GLU A 133 -16.65 -22.58 -10.83
N THR A 134 -16.33 -21.64 -11.73
CA THR A 134 -15.00 -21.04 -11.86
C THR A 134 -14.53 -20.43 -10.53
N VAL A 135 -15.39 -19.63 -9.88
CA VAL A 135 -15.07 -18.98 -8.60
C VAL A 135 -14.87 -19.99 -7.49
N GLU A 136 -15.75 -21.00 -7.37
CA GLU A 136 -15.65 -22.04 -6.35
C GLU A 136 -14.35 -22.86 -6.52
N ARG A 137 -14.03 -23.26 -7.76
CA ARG A 137 -12.81 -24.00 -8.09
C ARG A 137 -11.55 -23.20 -7.75
N ILE A 138 -11.44 -21.96 -8.21
CA ILE A 138 -10.30 -21.08 -7.94
C ILE A 138 -10.14 -20.84 -6.44
N PHE A 139 -11.25 -20.61 -5.73
CA PHE A 139 -11.23 -20.38 -4.30
C PHE A 139 -10.74 -21.63 -3.54
N ASN A 140 -11.25 -22.81 -3.88
CA ASN A 140 -10.85 -24.06 -3.26
C ASN A 140 -9.37 -24.36 -3.52
N HIS A 141 -8.92 -24.21 -4.78
CA HIS A 141 -7.52 -24.36 -5.14
C HIS A 141 -6.62 -23.38 -4.34
N SER A 142 -7.00 -22.11 -4.27
CA SER A 142 -6.28 -21.07 -3.52
C SER A 142 -6.28 -21.29 -2.01
N LYS A 143 -7.27 -22.00 -1.48
CA LYS A 143 -7.34 -22.39 -0.09
C LYS A 143 -6.41 -23.56 0.19
N GLU A 144 -6.46 -24.59 -0.65
CA GLU A 144 -5.65 -25.82 -0.53
C GLU A 144 -4.16 -25.56 -0.71
N ASN A 145 -3.78 -24.74 -1.69
CA ASN A 145 -2.39 -24.35 -1.92
C ASN A 145 -1.86 -23.34 -0.89
N GLY A 146 -2.70 -22.90 0.06
CA GLY A 146 -2.33 -22.01 1.15
C GLY A 146 -2.20 -20.53 0.78
N TRP A 147 -2.56 -20.12 -0.45
CA TRP A 147 -2.46 -18.73 -0.90
C TRP A 147 -3.28 -17.78 -0.02
N ILE A 148 -4.51 -18.16 0.34
CA ILE A 148 -5.38 -17.35 1.22
C ILE A 148 -4.70 -17.11 2.59
N LYS A 149 -4.16 -18.18 3.20
CA LYS A 149 -3.46 -18.10 4.49
C LYS A 149 -2.23 -17.21 4.40
N LYS A 150 -1.49 -17.27 3.30
CA LYS A 150 -0.34 -16.39 3.02
C LYS A 150 -0.76 -14.93 2.93
N LYS A 151 -1.86 -14.61 2.24
CA LYS A 151 -2.38 -13.24 2.14
C LYS A 151 -2.86 -12.69 3.48
N TYR A 152 -3.57 -13.51 4.25
CA TYR A 152 -3.96 -13.16 5.61
C TYR A 152 -2.75 -12.87 6.51
N GLY A 153 -1.75 -13.76 6.51
CA GLY A 153 -0.52 -13.56 7.29
C GLY A 153 0.26 -12.32 6.85
N LEU A 154 0.24 -11.97 5.57
CA LEU A 154 0.84 -10.73 5.06
C LEU A 154 0.11 -9.49 5.58
N LEU A 155 -1.22 -9.47 5.53
CA LEU A 155 -2.04 -8.40 6.09
C LEU A 155 -1.76 -8.22 7.59
N GLN A 156 -1.74 -9.32 8.35
CA GLN A 156 -1.47 -9.27 9.78
C GLN A 156 -0.09 -8.68 10.10
N ARG A 157 0.94 -9.04 9.31
CA ARG A 157 2.27 -8.40 9.42
C ARG A 157 2.21 -6.90 9.13
N TYR A 158 1.45 -6.47 8.12
CA TYR A 158 1.32 -5.05 7.78
C TYR A 158 0.57 -4.27 8.86
N LEU A 159 -0.47 -4.86 9.46
CA LEU A 159 -1.18 -4.29 10.60
C LEU A 159 -0.24 -4.15 11.80
N ASN A 160 0.53 -5.20 12.12
CA ASN A 160 1.53 -5.14 13.20
C ASN A 160 2.60 -4.08 12.92
N ASP A 161 3.16 -4.02 11.70
CA ASP A 161 4.13 -3.00 11.31
C ASP A 161 3.55 -1.58 11.53
N ALA A 162 2.25 -1.39 11.31
CA ALA A 162 1.53 -0.14 11.50
C ALA A 162 1.06 0.12 12.95
N ASP A 163 1.03 -0.88 13.81
CA ASP A 163 0.77 -0.70 15.25
C ASP A 163 2.08 -0.38 16.00
N TYR A 164 3.20 -0.97 15.57
CA TYR A 164 4.50 -0.85 16.22
C TYR A 164 5.49 0.08 15.50
N PHE A 165 5.06 0.90 14.54
CA PHE A 165 5.98 1.83 13.89
C PHE A 165 6.55 2.81 14.92
N GLN A 166 7.87 3.00 14.88
CA GLN A 166 8.54 3.84 15.87
C GLN A 166 8.00 5.28 15.82
N ASP A 167 7.67 5.81 17.00
CA ASP A 167 7.49 7.24 17.17
C ASP A 167 8.76 7.97 16.75
N GLU A 168 8.59 9.05 16.00
CA GLU A 168 9.64 10.03 15.82
C GLU A 168 9.79 10.70 17.18
N LYS A 169 10.80 10.29 17.95
CA LYS A 169 11.17 10.96 19.20
C LYS A 169 11.30 12.45 18.89
N PHE A 170 10.38 13.25 19.43
CA PHE A 170 10.50 14.69 19.41
C PHE A 170 11.72 15.01 20.26
N ALA A 171 12.84 15.35 19.64
CA ALA A 171 13.91 16.03 20.36
C ALA A 171 13.31 17.34 20.86
N MET A 172 13.14 17.43 22.18
CA MET A 172 12.83 18.65 22.90
C MET A 172 14.06 19.55 22.90
#